data_AF-A0A3A3A8H2-F1
#
_entry.id   AF-A0A3A3A8H2-F1
#
_cell.length_a   1.000
_cell.length_b   1.000
_cell.length_c   1.000
_cell.angle_alpha   90.00
_cell.angle_beta   90.00
_cell.angle_gamma   90.00
#
_symmetry.space_group_name_H-M   'P 1'
#
loop_
_entity.id
_entity.type
_entity.pdbx_description
1 polymer ?
#
loop_
_entity_poly.entity_id
_entity_poly.type
_entity_poly.pdbx_seq_one_letter_code
_entity_poly.pdbx_strand_id
1 'polypeptide(L)'
;MPQQATSSGIQPTPGNPNISWPTERPSEPDWLPPTSAKSSQESTTPTPTSSVPSLDPSNLPDGKKSLSGIAIRAHLLGVTLGISVCASLFSALTLRSPLWRVPFFLASLCLFHFLEFYTTARYNTQTASISAFLLSANGWAYNFAHGSAIVECVVSHVFLPGNYSQLSDPVNGIKPQLVIGFFLIIVGQIIRSLAMVQAGSNFNHNVQVERKEGHCLVQHGVYCILRHPSYFGFFWWGLGTQLVLGNV
;
A
#
# COMPACT_ATOMS: atom_id res chain seq x y z
N MET A 1 10.22 -15.58 -53.23
CA MET A 1 11.69 -15.70 -53.00
C MET A 1 12.29 -14.29 -52.92
N PRO A 2 13.52 -14.11 -52.39
CA PRO A 2 13.87 -12.90 -51.64
C PRO A 2 14.86 -11.94 -52.35
N GLN A 3 15.14 -10.82 -51.66
CA GLN A 3 16.43 -10.11 -51.46
C GLN A 3 17.52 -10.15 -52.57
N GLN A 4 18.06 -9.02 -53.06
CA GLN A 4 18.81 -7.91 -52.39
C GLN A 4 20.31 -8.21 -52.16
N ALA A 5 21.18 -7.37 -52.75
CA ALA A 5 22.66 -7.34 -52.70
C ALA A 5 23.15 -6.01 -53.34
N THR A 6 24.41 -5.50 -53.41
CA THR A 6 25.73 -5.56 -52.71
C THR A 6 26.66 -4.57 -53.47
N SER A 7 27.73 -3.93 -52.97
CA SER A 7 28.25 -3.59 -51.62
C SER A 7 29.54 -2.73 -51.77
N SER A 8 30.04 -2.09 -50.69
CA SER A 8 31.42 -1.51 -50.53
C SER A 8 31.89 -0.39 -51.51
N GLY A 9 32.91 0.43 -51.22
CA GLY A 9 33.62 0.72 -49.96
C GLY A 9 35.06 1.30 -50.11
N ILE A 10 35.44 2.24 -49.22
CA ILE A 10 36.83 2.63 -48.78
C ILE A 10 37.68 3.62 -49.66
N GLN A 11 38.57 4.36 -48.95
CA GLN A 11 39.59 5.39 -49.29
C GLN A 11 40.82 4.86 -50.10
N PRO A 12 41.93 5.62 -50.45
CA PRO A 12 42.52 6.85 -49.83
C PRO A 12 43.23 7.90 -50.76
N THR A 13 43.83 8.97 -50.19
CA THR A 13 45.24 9.45 -50.45
C THR A 13 45.67 10.66 -49.56
N PRO A 14 46.98 10.95 -49.32
CA PRO A 14 47.43 11.92 -48.29
C PRO A 14 48.57 12.94 -48.62
N GLY A 15 48.57 14.10 -47.93
CA GLY A 15 49.68 14.57 -47.04
C GLY A 15 50.94 15.34 -47.53
N ASN A 16 51.13 16.56 -46.98
CA ASN A 16 52.41 17.18 -46.52
C ASN A 16 53.47 17.61 -47.59
N PRO A 17 54.59 18.32 -47.26
CA PRO A 17 54.89 19.25 -46.15
C PRO A 17 55.34 20.68 -46.61
N ASN A 18 55.71 21.54 -45.64
CA ASN A 18 56.48 22.79 -45.76
C ASN A 18 55.86 24.01 -46.49
N ILE A 19 55.59 25.09 -45.75
CA ILE A 19 56.40 26.34 -45.73
C ILE A 19 55.96 27.23 -44.55
N SER A 20 56.87 28.07 -44.06
CA SER A 20 56.92 28.75 -42.75
C SER A 20 55.75 29.68 -42.37
N TRP A 21 55.42 29.69 -41.07
CA TRP A 21 54.72 30.79 -40.38
C TRP A 21 55.64 31.99 -40.12
N PRO A 22 55.13 33.24 -40.21
CA PRO A 22 55.74 34.41 -39.55
C PRO A 22 55.37 34.44 -38.06
N THR A 23 56.36 34.52 -37.18
CA THR A 23 56.16 34.54 -35.71
C THR A 23 56.37 35.95 -35.16
N GLU A 24 55.37 36.83 -35.28
CA GLU A 24 55.27 38.05 -34.47
C GLU A 24 53.83 38.60 -34.51
N ARG A 25 53.32 39.07 -33.37
CA ARG A 25 52.00 39.71 -33.25
C ARG A 25 52.18 41.09 -32.61
N PRO A 26 51.94 42.20 -33.33
CA PRO A 26 51.89 43.52 -32.73
C PRO A 26 50.81 43.62 -31.66
N SER A 27 51.12 44.27 -30.54
CA SER A 27 50.16 44.64 -29.51
C SER A 27 49.58 46.01 -29.80
N GLU A 28 48.32 46.08 -30.24
CA GLU A 28 47.59 47.35 -30.39
C GLU A 28 46.79 47.71 -29.12
N PRO A 29 46.50 49.01 -28.87
CA PRO A 29 46.22 49.49 -27.52
C PRO A 29 44.73 49.43 -27.11
N ASP A 30 44.49 49.47 -25.79
CA ASP A 30 43.15 49.58 -25.20
C ASP A 30 42.39 50.82 -25.72
N TRP A 31 41.26 50.59 -26.39
CA TRP A 31 40.36 51.66 -26.83
C TRP A 31 39.05 51.63 -26.03
N LEU A 32 38.88 52.61 -25.14
CA LEU A 32 37.69 52.75 -24.29
C LEU A 32 36.77 53.88 -24.82
N PRO A 33 35.51 53.59 -25.21
CA PRO A 33 34.52 54.64 -25.45
C PRO A 33 34.10 55.34 -24.14
N PRO A 34 33.78 56.65 -24.18
CA PRO A 34 33.48 57.42 -22.97
C PRO A 34 32.13 57.04 -22.33
N THR A 35 32.10 57.07 -21.00
CA THR A 35 30.93 56.79 -20.17
C THR A 35 29.81 57.82 -20.36
N SER A 36 28.70 57.41 -20.98
CA SER A 36 27.46 58.20 -21.00
C SER A 36 26.54 57.75 -19.87
N ALA A 37 26.62 58.45 -18.73
CA ALA A 37 25.78 58.18 -17.57
C ALA A 37 24.30 58.54 -17.85
N LYS A 38 23.47 57.52 -18.11
CA LYS A 38 22.00 57.63 -18.06
C LYS A 38 21.44 56.51 -17.22
N SER A 39 20.69 56.90 -16.18
CA SER A 39 19.90 55.98 -15.37
C SER A 39 18.85 55.29 -16.25
N SER A 40 18.95 53.98 -16.35
CA SER A 40 17.92 53.09 -16.88
C SER A 40 17.61 52.10 -15.76
N GLN A 41 16.32 51.91 -15.46
CA GLN A 41 15.89 51.17 -14.29
C GLN A 41 16.44 49.74 -14.31
N GLU A 42 16.98 49.31 -13.16
CA GLU A 42 17.38 47.92 -12.96
C GLU A 42 16.11 47.07 -12.84
N SER A 43 15.58 46.66 -13.99
CA SER A 43 14.43 45.78 -14.13
C SER A 43 14.79 44.39 -13.60
N THR A 44 14.75 44.25 -12.28
CA THR A 44 14.83 43.00 -11.52
C THR A 44 13.61 42.15 -11.84
N THR A 45 13.60 41.64 -13.07
CA THR A 45 12.80 40.48 -13.47
C THR A 45 13.11 39.40 -12.45
N PRO A 46 12.15 38.96 -11.63
CA PRO A 46 12.42 37.88 -10.69
C PRO A 46 12.62 36.63 -11.54
N THR A 47 13.88 36.24 -11.76
CA THR A 47 14.22 34.95 -12.35
C THR A 47 13.41 33.91 -11.60
N PRO A 48 12.51 33.16 -12.25
CA PRO A 48 11.72 32.15 -11.57
C PRO A 48 12.66 31.01 -11.22
N THR A 49 13.29 31.09 -10.05
CA THR A 49 14.08 30.02 -9.46
C THR A 49 13.16 28.83 -9.31
N SER A 50 13.20 27.92 -10.27
CA SER A 50 12.43 26.69 -10.28
C SER A 50 13.03 25.74 -9.26
N SER A 51 12.86 26.08 -7.98
CA SER A 51 13.12 25.21 -6.85
C SER A 51 12.21 24.00 -7.00
N VAL A 52 12.76 22.94 -7.60
CA VAL A 52 12.12 21.63 -7.70
C VAL A 52 11.65 21.27 -6.28
N PRO A 53 10.34 21.00 -6.07
CA PRO A 53 9.83 20.71 -4.74
C PRO A 53 10.64 19.61 -4.07
N SER A 54 11.19 19.89 -2.89
CA SER A 54 12.02 18.93 -2.18
C SER A 54 11.19 17.70 -1.83
N LEU A 55 11.67 16.52 -2.24
CA LEU A 55 11.04 15.26 -1.91
C LEU A 55 11.05 15.07 -0.39
N ASP A 56 9.86 14.95 0.22
CA ASP A 56 9.72 14.64 1.64
C ASP A 56 10.50 13.35 1.96
N PRO A 57 11.51 13.40 2.84
CA PRO A 57 12.32 12.24 3.22
C PRO A 57 11.52 11.05 3.73
N SER A 58 10.28 11.26 4.21
CA SER A 58 9.41 10.18 4.65
C SER A 58 9.02 9.21 3.52
N ASN A 59 9.08 9.63 2.25
CA ASN A 59 8.74 8.82 1.07
C ASN A 59 9.93 8.03 0.47
N LEU A 60 11.17 8.30 0.92
CA LEU A 60 12.38 7.59 0.49
C LEU A 60 12.37 6.11 0.94
N PRO A 61 13.22 5.22 0.39
CA PRO A 61 13.16 3.78 0.63
C PRO A 61 13.13 3.34 2.11
N ASP A 62 13.87 4.02 2.99
CA ASP A 62 13.94 3.76 4.44
C ASP A 62 12.94 4.61 5.25
N GLY A 63 12.19 5.50 4.58
CA GLY A 63 11.22 6.40 5.18
C GLY A 63 9.92 5.71 5.62
N LYS A 64 9.25 6.29 6.62
CA LYS A 64 8.00 5.73 7.20
C LYS A 64 6.84 5.61 6.19
N LYS A 65 6.90 6.35 5.08
CA LYS A 65 5.98 6.33 3.93
C LYS A 65 6.65 5.83 2.64
N SER A 66 7.78 5.11 2.75
CA SER A 66 8.54 4.54 1.63
C SER A 66 7.64 3.97 0.54
N LEU A 67 7.67 4.60 -0.64
CA LEU A 67 6.72 4.30 -1.73
C LEU A 67 6.91 2.88 -2.27
N SER A 68 8.16 2.41 -2.36
CA SER A 68 8.49 1.02 -2.70
C SER A 68 8.00 0.05 -1.62
N GLY A 69 8.17 0.41 -0.33
CA GLY A 69 7.69 -0.37 0.80
C GLY A 69 6.16 -0.46 0.90
N ILE A 70 5.44 0.55 0.44
CA ILE A 70 3.97 0.53 0.28
C ILE A 70 3.59 -0.36 -0.92
N ALA A 71 4.20 -0.13 -2.08
CA ALA A 71 3.86 -0.82 -3.32
C ALA A 71 4.05 -2.35 -3.22
N ILE A 72 5.18 -2.81 -2.65
CA ILE A 72 5.43 -4.25 -2.50
C ILE A 72 4.43 -4.93 -1.56
N ARG A 73 4.00 -4.24 -0.48
CA ARG A 73 3.00 -4.76 0.47
C ARG A 73 1.62 -4.84 -0.17
N ALA A 74 1.20 -3.79 -0.88
CA ALA A 74 -0.06 -3.80 -1.63
C ALA A 74 -0.09 -4.91 -2.70
N HIS A 75 1.02 -5.08 -3.45
CA HIS A 75 1.14 -6.13 -4.46
C HIS A 75 1.08 -7.55 -3.86
N LEU A 76 1.88 -7.82 -2.82
CA LEU A 76 1.88 -9.14 -2.16
C LEU A 76 0.52 -9.46 -1.53
N LEU A 77 -0.16 -8.49 -0.92
CA LEU A 77 -1.52 -8.65 -0.41
C LEU A 77 -2.52 -8.97 -1.53
N GLY A 78 -2.47 -8.26 -2.66
CA GLY A 78 -3.33 -8.51 -3.81
C GLY A 78 -3.12 -9.89 -4.46
N VAL A 79 -1.86 -10.29 -4.65
CA VAL A 79 -1.51 -11.63 -5.19
C VAL A 79 -1.95 -12.73 -4.23
N THR A 80 -1.69 -12.57 -2.92
CA THR A 80 -2.07 -13.57 -1.91
C THR A 80 -3.58 -13.67 -1.79
N LEU A 81 -4.31 -12.55 -1.82
CA LEU A 81 -5.77 -12.50 -1.87
C LEU A 81 -6.32 -13.27 -3.08
N GLY A 82 -5.82 -13.01 -4.29
CA GLY A 82 -6.27 -13.67 -5.52
C GLY A 82 -6.04 -15.18 -5.49
N ILE A 83 -4.82 -15.62 -5.13
CA ILE A 83 -4.49 -17.05 -4.99
C ILE A 83 -5.38 -17.71 -3.93
N SER A 84 -5.60 -17.05 -2.80
CA SER A 84 -6.38 -17.60 -1.68
C SER A 84 -7.88 -17.71 -2.00
N VAL A 85 -8.47 -16.73 -2.70
CA VAL A 85 -9.85 -16.84 -3.19
C VAL A 85 -10.00 -18.02 -4.15
N CYS A 86 -9.09 -18.16 -5.13
CA CYS A 86 -9.10 -19.29 -6.07
C CYS A 86 -8.93 -20.64 -5.37
N ALA A 87 -7.98 -20.75 -4.43
CA ALA A 87 -7.73 -21.97 -3.66
C ALA A 87 -8.92 -22.35 -2.76
N SER A 88 -9.60 -21.36 -2.16
CA SER A 88 -10.83 -21.56 -1.38
C SER A 88 -11.96 -22.08 -2.27
N LEU A 89 -12.24 -21.43 -3.40
CA LEU A 89 -13.30 -21.84 -4.32
C LEU A 89 -13.05 -23.25 -4.90
N PHE A 90 -11.83 -23.54 -5.33
CA PHE A 90 -11.45 -24.88 -5.81
C PHE A 90 -11.61 -25.96 -4.74
N SER A 91 -11.15 -25.69 -3.51
CA SER A 91 -11.26 -26.63 -2.39
C SER A 91 -12.72 -26.87 -1.97
N ALA A 92 -13.57 -25.83 -1.99
CA ALA A 92 -14.97 -25.92 -1.62
C ALA A 92 -15.83 -26.60 -2.70
N LEU A 93 -15.66 -26.20 -3.97
CA LEU A 93 -16.54 -26.59 -5.07
C LEU A 93 -16.08 -27.89 -5.76
N THR A 94 -14.79 -28.03 -6.03
CA THR A 94 -14.24 -29.19 -6.76
C THR A 94 -13.88 -30.31 -5.79
N LEU A 95 -13.04 -30.03 -4.78
CA LEU A 95 -12.58 -31.04 -3.83
C LEU A 95 -13.60 -31.36 -2.73
N ARG A 96 -14.57 -30.46 -2.49
CA ARG A 96 -15.53 -30.53 -1.37
C ARG A 96 -14.87 -30.74 0.00
N SER A 97 -13.62 -30.28 0.14
CA SER A 97 -12.81 -30.43 1.35
C SER A 97 -13.03 -29.25 2.30
N PRO A 98 -13.25 -29.47 3.62
CA PRO A 98 -13.46 -28.39 4.58
C PRO A 98 -12.24 -27.48 4.74
N LEU A 99 -11.06 -27.89 4.24
CA LEU A 99 -9.84 -27.09 4.24
C LEU A 99 -9.93 -25.81 3.39
N TRP A 100 -11.00 -25.59 2.62
CA TRP A 100 -11.28 -24.30 1.96
C TRP A 100 -11.28 -23.11 2.93
N ARG A 101 -11.59 -23.36 4.21
CA ARG A 101 -11.67 -22.34 5.26
C ARG A 101 -10.33 -21.64 5.52
N VAL A 102 -9.20 -22.35 5.38
CA VAL A 102 -7.85 -21.80 5.61
C VAL A 102 -7.48 -20.73 4.57
N PRO A 103 -7.55 -20.97 3.25
CA PRO A 103 -7.35 -19.91 2.26
C PRO A 103 -8.48 -18.87 2.28
N PHE A 104 -9.72 -19.19 2.67
CA PHE A 104 -10.72 -18.13 2.92
C PHE A 104 -10.29 -17.16 4.04
N PHE A 105 -9.74 -17.68 5.13
CA PHE A 105 -9.22 -16.88 6.24
C PHE A 105 -8.02 -16.02 5.81
N LEU A 106 -7.09 -16.59 5.03
CA LEU A 106 -5.96 -15.84 4.46
C LEU A 106 -6.43 -14.75 3.49
N ALA A 107 -7.42 -15.03 2.63
CA ALA A 107 -8.05 -14.01 1.79
C ALA A 107 -8.68 -12.89 2.63
N SER A 108 -9.40 -13.23 3.69
CA SER A 108 -10.03 -12.27 4.60
C SER A 108 -8.99 -11.36 5.28
N LEU A 109 -7.85 -11.93 5.72
CA LEU A 109 -6.71 -11.18 6.25
C LEU A 109 -6.09 -10.25 5.22
N CYS A 110 -5.83 -10.73 4.00
CA CYS A 110 -5.23 -9.92 2.94
C CYS A 110 -6.14 -8.73 2.56
N LEU A 111 -7.46 -8.95 2.50
CA LEU A 111 -8.45 -7.90 2.26
C LEU A 111 -8.49 -6.89 3.43
N PHE A 112 -8.52 -7.36 4.69
CA PHE A 112 -8.49 -6.51 5.87
C PHE A 112 -7.26 -5.60 5.88
N HIS A 113 -6.06 -6.18 5.79
CA HIS A 113 -4.80 -5.43 5.81
C HIS A 113 -4.65 -4.44 4.64
N PHE A 114 -5.21 -4.77 3.46
CA PHE A 114 -5.30 -3.82 2.35
C PHE A 114 -6.29 -2.68 2.62
N LEU A 115 -7.50 -2.98 3.11
CA LEU A 115 -8.54 -1.97 3.38
C LEU A 115 -8.13 -1.01 4.49
N GLU A 116 -7.39 -1.47 5.50
CA GLU A 116 -6.77 -0.61 6.53
C GLU A 116 -5.88 0.45 5.89
N PHE A 117 -4.90 0.03 5.09
CA PHE A 117 -3.97 0.96 4.45
C PHE A 117 -4.70 1.86 3.44
N TYR A 118 -5.58 1.31 2.61
CA TYR A 118 -6.32 2.06 1.59
C TYR A 118 -7.21 3.15 2.21
N THR A 119 -7.94 2.82 3.28
CA THR A 119 -8.83 3.77 3.96
C THR A 119 -8.01 4.87 4.64
N THR A 120 -6.90 4.53 5.30
CA THR A 120 -5.99 5.53 5.86
C THR A 120 -5.35 6.40 4.76
N ALA A 121 -4.89 5.82 3.65
CA ALA A 121 -4.33 6.58 2.53
C ALA A 121 -5.35 7.56 1.91
N ARG A 122 -6.62 7.15 1.80
CA ARG A 122 -7.68 7.95 1.16
C ARG A 122 -8.29 9.03 2.06
N TYR A 123 -8.35 8.81 3.39
CA TYR A 123 -9.06 9.68 4.34
C TYR A 123 -8.19 10.27 5.46
N ASN A 124 -6.96 9.78 5.64
CA ASN A 124 -5.94 10.34 6.54
C ASN A 124 -4.52 10.20 5.95
N THR A 125 -4.30 10.76 4.77
CA THR A 125 -3.02 10.67 4.03
C THR A 125 -1.81 11.22 4.82
N GLN A 126 -2.06 12.04 5.84
CA GLN A 126 -1.02 12.53 6.76
C GLN A 126 -0.44 11.40 7.62
N THR A 127 -1.25 10.46 8.12
CA THR A 127 -0.79 9.31 8.93
C THR A 127 -0.53 8.04 8.11
N ALA A 128 -0.96 8.00 6.85
CA ALA A 128 -0.72 6.90 5.91
C ALA A 128 0.77 6.59 5.75
N SER A 129 1.18 5.48 6.35
CA SER A 129 2.55 5.00 6.53
C SER A 129 2.56 3.47 6.43
N ILE A 130 3.73 2.85 6.31
CA ILE A 130 3.84 1.38 6.16
C ILE A 130 3.17 0.61 7.33
N SER A 131 3.18 1.18 8.54
CA SER A 131 2.49 0.60 9.69
C SER A 131 0.96 0.59 9.57
N ALA A 132 0.35 1.42 8.71
CA ALA A 132 -1.10 1.47 8.51
C ALA A 132 -1.66 0.23 7.78
N PHE A 133 -0.81 -0.65 7.24
CA PHE A 133 -1.21 -2.01 6.83
C PHE A 133 -1.47 -2.96 8.03
N LEU A 134 -1.10 -2.59 9.26
CA LEU A 134 -1.23 -3.38 10.50
C LEU A 134 -0.54 -4.77 10.56
N LEU A 135 0.14 -5.22 9.50
CA LEU A 135 0.81 -6.54 9.40
C LEU A 135 1.78 -6.89 10.55
N SER A 136 2.39 -5.88 11.18
CA SER A 136 3.26 -6.03 12.35
C SER A 136 2.98 -5.01 13.46
N ALA A 137 2.19 -3.96 13.20
CA ALA A 137 1.88 -2.92 14.18
C ALA A 137 1.00 -3.44 15.33
N ASN A 138 0.18 -4.48 15.08
CA ASN A 138 -0.59 -5.18 16.11
C ASN A 138 0.28 -6.08 17.02
N GLY A 139 1.60 -6.17 16.76
CA GLY A 139 2.55 -6.93 17.56
C GLY A 139 2.58 -8.44 17.28
N TRP A 140 3.59 -9.10 17.84
CA TRP A 140 3.84 -10.54 17.68
C TRP A 140 2.67 -11.45 18.09
N ALA A 141 1.97 -11.13 19.19
CA ALA A 141 0.84 -11.91 19.68
C ALA A 141 -0.34 -11.96 18.69
N TYR A 142 -0.58 -10.89 17.93
CA TYR A 142 -1.57 -10.87 16.86
C TYR A 142 -1.21 -11.90 15.78
N ASN A 143 0.03 -11.90 15.30
CA ASN A 143 0.48 -12.85 14.28
C ASN A 143 0.49 -14.31 14.80
N PHE A 144 0.82 -14.53 16.07
CA PHE A 144 0.72 -15.85 16.69
C PHE A 144 -0.74 -16.36 16.75
N ALA A 145 -1.71 -15.51 17.11
CA ALA A 145 -3.12 -15.87 17.17
C ALA A 145 -3.70 -16.27 15.80
N HIS A 146 -3.26 -15.61 14.71
CA HIS A 146 -3.66 -16.00 13.35
C HIS A 146 -2.99 -17.31 12.91
N GLY A 147 -1.74 -17.54 13.33
CA GLY A 147 -1.05 -18.82 13.16
C GLY A 147 -1.75 -19.97 13.89
N SER A 148 -2.10 -19.78 15.17
CA SER A 148 -2.80 -20.81 15.96
C SER A 148 -4.18 -21.11 15.39
N ALA A 149 -4.93 -20.09 14.96
CA ALA A 149 -6.25 -20.28 14.33
C ALA A 149 -6.19 -21.13 13.04
N ILE A 150 -5.12 -20.99 12.25
CA ILE A 150 -4.87 -21.84 11.07
C ILE A 150 -4.49 -23.26 11.50
N VAL A 151 -3.58 -23.41 12.46
CA VAL A 151 -3.15 -24.73 12.97
C VAL A 151 -4.33 -25.50 13.56
N GLU A 152 -5.17 -24.85 14.35
CA GLU A 152 -6.41 -25.41 14.92
C GLU A 152 -7.35 -25.88 13.80
N CYS A 153 -7.67 -25.02 12.84
CA CYS A 153 -8.53 -25.38 11.71
C CYS A 153 -7.97 -26.57 10.91
N VAL A 154 -6.65 -26.69 10.74
CA VAL A 154 -6.03 -27.83 10.06
C VAL A 154 -6.12 -29.09 10.92
N VAL A 155 -5.74 -29.02 12.20
CA VAL A 155 -5.75 -30.18 13.11
C VAL A 155 -7.16 -30.74 13.27
N SER A 156 -8.15 -29.87 13.46
CA SER A 156 -9.55 -30.23 13.68
C SER A 156 -10.27 -30.80 12.45
N HIS A 157 -9.71 -30.65 11.24
CA HIS A 157 -10.26 -31.18 10.00
C HIS A 157 -9.39 -32.27 9.33
N VAL A 158 -8.17 -32.52 9.83
CA VAL A 158 -7.25 -33.55 9.30
C VAL A 158 -6.99 -34.68 10.30
N PHE A 159 -6.86 -34.38 11.60
CA PHE A 159 -6.44 -35.36 12.62
C PHE A 159 -7.54 -35.70 13.64
N LEU A 160 -8.48 -34.78 13.90
CA LEU A 160 -9.58 -35.06 14.83
C LEU A 160 -10.79 -35.66 14.09
N PRO A 161 -11.43 -36.72 14.64
CA PRO A 161 -12.66 -37.27 14.07
C PRO A 161 -13.80 -36.25 14.15
N GLY A 162 -14.80 -36.40 13.26
CA GLY A 162 -15.78 -35.38 12.87
C GLY A 162 -16.76 -34.84 13.93
N ASN A 163 -16.48 -35.01 15.22
CA ASN A 163 -17.28 -34.49 16.32
C ASN A 163 -16.80 -33.11 16.83
N TYR A 164 -15.58 -32.67 16.48
CA TYR A 164 -14.98 -31.46 17.06
C TYR A 164 -15.76 -30.16 16.79
N SER A 165 -16.45 -30.04 15.64
CA SER A 165 -17.23 -28.84 15.26
C SER A 165 -18.74 -29.10 15.16
N GLN A 166 -19.28 -29.89 16.09
CA GLN A 166 -20.72 -30.22 16.18
C GLN A 166 -21.59 -29.11 16.79
N LEU A 167 -21.04 -27.94 17.14
CA LEU A 167 -21.80 -26.82 17.72
C LEU A 167 -22.92 -26.27 16.82
N SER A 168 -22.94 -26.60 15.52
CA SER A 168 -24.13 -26.45 14.69
C SER A 168 -24.22 -27.52 13.58
N ASP A 169 -25.31 -28.28 13.61
CA ASP A 169 -25.74 -29.15 12.52
C ASP A 169 -26.25 -28.34 11.30
N PRO A 170 -26.17 -28.89 10.07
CA PRO A 170 -26.66 -28.19 8.88
C PRO A 170 -28.19 -28.15 8.84
N VAL A 171 -28.79 -26.97 9.02
CA VAL A 171 -30.22 -26.76 8.81
C VAL A 171 -30.46 -26.60 7.31
N ASN A 172 -31.25 -27.50 6.72
CA ASN A 172 -31.50 -27.58 5.27
C ASN A 172 -30.20 -27.61 4.43
N GLY A 173 -29.14 -28.24 4.95
CA GLY A 173 -27.82 -28.32 4.32
C GLY A 173 -26.91 -27.10 4.52
N ILE A 174 -27.40 -26.03 5.17
CA ILE A 174 -26.62 -24.82 5.47
C ILE A 174 -26.20 -24.85 6.94
N LYS A 175 -24.90 -24.72 7.24
CA LYS A 175 -24.43 -24.54 8.62
C LYS A 175 -24.71 -23.11 9.10
N PRO A 176 -25.53 -22.86 10.14
CA PRO A 176 -25.85 -21.51 10.62
C PRO A 176 -24.62 -20.70 11.02
N GLN A 177 -23.63 -21.37 11.62
CA GLN A 177 -22.30 -20.84 11.95
C GLN A 177 -21.63 -20.11 10.78
N LEU A 178 -21.71 -20.64 9.55
CA LEU A 178 -21.10 -19.99 8.38
C LEU A 178 -21.85 -18.72 7.99
N VAL A 179 -23.19 -18.73 8.05
CA VAL A 179 -24.02 -17.56 7.75
C VAL A 179 -23.73 -16.43 8.73
N ILE A 180 -23.68 -16.75 10.03
CA ILE A 180 -23.33 -15.79 11.10
C ILE A 180 -21.89 -15.31 10.93
N GLY A 181 -20.94 -16.22 10.66
CA GLY A 181 -19.53 -15.87 10.45
C GLY A 181 -19.32 -14.89 9.29
N PHE A 182 -19.85 -15.19 8.11
CA PHE A 182 -19.79 -14.28 6.95
C PHE A 182 -20.47 -12.93 7.23
N PHE A 183 -21.64 -12.93 7.87
CA PHE A 183 -22.35 -11.71 8.25
C PHE A 183 -21.50 -10.83 9.18
N LEU A 184 -20.89 -11.40 10.21
CA LEU A 184 -20.04 -10.68 11.17
C LEU A 184 -18.74 -10.16 10.54
N ILE A 185 -18.12 -10.90 9.60
CA ILE A 185 -16.98 -10.41 8.81
C ILE A 185 -17.39 -9.18 7.99
N ILE A 186 -18.50 -9.26 7.24
CA ILE A 186 -18.96 -8.19 6.34
C ILE A 186 -19.36 -6.95 7.14
N VAL A 187 -20.21 -7.10 8.15
CA VAL A 187 -20.68 -5.99 9.00
C VAL A 187 -19.53 -5.39 9.81
N GLY A 188 -18.64 -6.23 10.34
CA GLY A 188 -17.46 -5.79 11.07
C GLY A 188 -16.51 -4.94 10.22
N GLN A 189 -16.20 -5.40 9.00
CA GLN A 189 -15.37 -4.65 8.05
C GLN A 189 -16.03 -3.33 7.62
N ILE A 190 -17.34 -3.35 7.31
CA ILE A 190 -18.08 -2.14 6.90
C ILE A 190 -18.07 -1.10 8.02
N ILE A 191 -18.42 -1.46 9.25
CA ILE A 191 -18.47 -0.52 10.38
C ILE A 191 -17.06 0.01 10.70
N ARG A 192 -16.03 -0.84 10.60
CA ARG A 192 -14.63 -0.40 10.81
C ARG A 192 -14.16 0.59 9.75
N SER A 193 -14.38 0.30 8.47
CA SER A 193 -14.03 1.22 7.38
C SER A 193 -14.84 2.52 7.46
N LEU A 194 -16.14 2.47 7.77
CA LEU A 194 -16.97 3.67 7.99
C LEU A 194 -16.47 4.53 9.16
N ALA A 195 -16.00 3.91 10.25
CA ALA A 195 -15.39 4.63 11.37
C ALA A 195 -14.13 5.39 10.92
N MET A 196 -13.23 4.75 10.17
CA MET A 196 -12.02 5.38 9.64
C MET A 196 -12.34 6.51 8.66
N VAL A 197 -13.35 6.33 7.79
CA VAL A 197 -13.83 7.35 6.84
C VAL A 197 -14.38 8.58 7.56
N GLN A 198 -15.24 8.38 8.57
CA GLN A 198 -15.93 9.47 9.26
C GLN A 198 -15.04 10.20 10.28
N ALA A 199 -14.06 9.51 10.87
CA ALA A 199 -13.05 10.16 11.71
C ALA A 199 -11.98 10.88 10.88
N GLY A 200 -11.60 10.35 9.71
CA GLY A 200 -10.66 10.98 8.79
C GLY A 200 -9.32 11.29 9.46
N SER A 201 -8.91 12.57 9.41
CA SER A 201 -7.70 13.08 10.10
C SER A 201 -7.70 12.81 11.61
N ASN A 202 -8.87 12.68 12.25
CA ASN A 202 -9.00 12.39 13.68
C ASN A 202 -8.82 10.89 14.01
N PHE A 203 -8.79 10.01 13.00
CA PHE A 203 -8.50 8.59 13.20
C PHE A 203 -7.00 8.35 13.42
N ASN A 204 -6.67 7.45 14.33
CA ASN A 204 -5.31 6.94 14.48
C ASN A 204 -5.35 5.46 14.89
N HIS A 205 -4.43 4.66 14.34
CA HIS A 205 -4.23 3.27 14.75
C HIS A 205 -3.67 3.16 16.16
N ASN A 206 -2.84 4.11 16.58
CA ASN A 206 -2.29 4.18 17.93
C ASN A 206 -3.09 5.20 18.76
N VAL A 207 -3.51 4.80 19.96
CA VAL A 207 -4.16 5.71 20.92
C VAL A 207 -3.27 6.93 21.17
N GLN A 208 -3.81 8.13 21.02
CA GLN A 208 -3.09 9.38 21.27
C GLN A 208 -3.41 9.85 22.69
N VAL A 209 -2.38 10.10 23.50
CA VAL A 209 -2.51 10.63 24.87
C VAL A 209 -2.54 12.17 24.91
N GLU A 210 -1.97 12.81 23.89
CA GLU A 210 -1.95 14.27 23.71
C GLU A 210 -2.93 14.69 22.61
N ARG A 211 -3.67 15.78 22.85
CA ARG A 211 -4.54 16.39 21.83
C ARG A 211 -3.69 17.20 20.85
N LYS A 212 -3.79 16.88 19.56
CA LYS A 212 -3.15 17.63 18.49
C LYS A 212 -4.02 18.79 18.02
N GLU A 213 -3.38 19.81 17.45
CA GLU A 213 -4.09 20.88 16.74
C GLU A 213 -4.94 20.30 15.61
N GLY A 214 -6.12 20.89 15.36
CA GLY A 214 -7.12 20.36 14.43
C GLY A 214 -7.88 19.11 14.92
N HIS A 215 -7.50 18.47 16.02
CA HIS A 215 -8.21 17.29 16.54
C HIS A 215 -9.56 17.68 17.17
N CYS A 216 -10.65 17.10 16.66
CA CYS A 216 -12.02 17.39 17.07
C CYS A 216 -12.82 16.12 17.41
N LEU A 217 -13.90 16.28 18.19
CA LEU A 217 -14.76 15.17 18.57
C LEU A 217 -15.75 14.85 17.43
N VAL A 218 -15.70 13.61 16.94
CA VAL A 218 -16.58 13.13 15.87
C VAL A 218 -17.80 12.44 16.49
N GLN A 219 -18.99 12.93 16.17
CA GLN A 219 -20.27 12.48 16.76
C GLN A 219 -21.36 12.19 15.71
N HIS A 220 -21.01 12.16 14.42
CA HIS A 220 -21.94 11.92 13.31
C HIS A 220 -21.75 10.51 12.71
N GLY A 221 -22.72 10.04 11.92
CA GLY A 221 -22.66 8.71 11.31
C GLY A 221 -22.62 7.60 12.35
N VAL A 222 -21.72 6.61 12.22
CA VAL A 222 -21.63 5.51 13.20
C VAL A 222 -21.20 5.98 14.60
N TYR A 223 -20.60 7.17 14.70
CA TYR A 223 -20.20 7.77 15.98
C TYR A 223 -21.36 8.36 16.79
N CYS A 224 -22.56 8.53 16.23
CA CYS A 224 -23.74 8.89 17.05
C CYS A 224 -24.34 7.68 17.80
N ILE A 225 -24.01 6.46 17.37
CA ILE A 225 -24.50 5.20 17.96
C ILE A 225 -23.44 4.57 18.86
N LEU A 226 -22.17 4.55 18.41
CA LEU A 226 -21.07 3.87 19.09
C LEU A 226 -19.94 4.86 19.41
N ARG A 227 -19.39 4.80 20.62
CA ARG A 227 -18.19 5.60 21.00
C ARG A 227 -16.90 5.11 20.31
N HIS A 228 -16.82 3.81 20.00
CA HIS A 228 -15.64 3.18 19.40
C HIS A 228 -15.99 2.20 18.25
N PRO A 229 -16.59 2.70 17.15
CA PRO A 229 -17.07 1.84 16.05
C PRO A 229 -15.95 1.07 15.34
N SER A 230 -14.72 1.58 15.30
CA SER A 230 -13.56 0.87 14.72
C SER A 230 -13.13 -0.36 15.52
N TYR A 231 -13.26 -0.33 16.85
CA TYR A 231 -13.01 -1.48 17.73
C TYR A 231 -14.19 -2.46 17.69
N PHE A 232 -15.44 -1.97 17.68
CA PHE A 232 -16.62 -2.80 17.45
C PHE A 232 -16.51 -3.60 16.15
N GLY A 233 -16.19 -2.92 15.04
CA GLY A 233 -16.04 -3.57 13.74
C GLY A 233 -14.91 -4.61 13.70
N PHE A 234 -13.78 -4.32 14.33
CA PHE A 234 -12.64 -5.26 14.44
C PHE A 234 -12.96 -6.49 15.29
N PHE A 235 -13.65 -6.30 16.43
CA PHE A 235 -14.07 -7.39 17.31
C PHE A 235 -15.00 -8.38 16.60
N TRP A 236 -16.07 -7.88 15.97
CA TRP A 236 -17.03 -8.74 15.26
C TRP A 236 -16.43 -9.36 14.00
N TRP A 237 -15.56 -8.64 13.29
CA TRP A 237 -14.77 -9.21 12.19
C TRP A 237 -13.93 -10.39 12.67
N GLY A 238 -13.18 -10.22 13.76
CA GLY A 238 -12.35 -11.28 14.35
C GLY A 238 -13.17 -12.51 14.76
N LEU A 239 -14.27 -12.33 15.51
CA LEU A 239 -15.15 -13.44 15.88
C LEU A 239 -15.77 -14.14 14.64
N GLY A 240 -16.18 -13.35 13.64
CA GLY A 240 -16.69 -13.85 12.37
C GLY A 240 -15.68 -14.75 11.64
N THR A 241 -14.39 -14.40 11.65
CA THR A 241 -13.35 -15.25 11.03
C THR A 241 -13.19 -16.60 11.72
N GLN A 242 -13.27 -16.68 13.05
CA GLN A 242 -13.17 -17.95 13.78
C GLN A 242 -14.40 -18.85 13.53
N LEU A 243 -15.59 -18.24 13.47
CA LEU A 243 -16.82 -18.92 13.06
C LEU A 243 -16.69 -19.54 11.65
N VAL A 244 -16.08 -18.84 10.69
CA VAL A 244 -15.84 -19.40 9.34
C VAL A 244 -14.70 -20.42 9.33
N LEU A 245 -13.67 -20.30 10.18
CA LEU A 245 -12.63 -21.33 10.33
C LEU A 245 -13.14 -22.66 10.92
N GLY A 246 -14.18 -22.62 11.75
CA GLY A 246 -14.66 -23.81 12.46
C GLY A 246 -14.09 -23.98 13.87
N ASN A 247 -13.45 -22.93 14.40
CA ASN A 247 -12.78 -22.90 15.69
C ASN A 247 -13.78 -22.48 16.80
N VAL A 248 -14.78 -23.34 17.07
CA VAL A 248 -15.87 -23.16 18.07
C VAL A 248 -16.38 -24.48 18.63
#